data_AF-A0A6J8DYL1-F1
#
_entry.id   AF-A0A6J8DYL1-F1
#
_cell.length_a   1.000
_cell.length_b   1.000
_cell.length_c   1.000
_cell.angle_alpha   90.00
_cell.angle_beta   90.00
_cell.angle_gamma   90.00
#
_symmetry.space_group_name_H-M   'P 1'
#
loop_
_entity.id
_entity.type
_entity.pdbx_description
1 polymer ?
#
loop_
_entity_poly.entity_id
_entity_poly.type
_entity_poly.pdbx_seq_one_letter_code
_entity_poly.pdbx_strand_id
1 'polypeptide(L)'
;MPGTIHPTLRIKHQSPRDSNRVPTKIKLLTGTYILQPLRYKIYKEGNEDHCIACDCKEETLEHLLIQCEAWNYLRDPILQTIKNLLTANGDVREEDLTCEMTIQVLMDITKIQKIYRITSDLMSKIEFQARRLVFLIHNARYQLVMKDQAKKKDA
;
A
#
# COMPACT_ATOMS: atom_id res chain seq x y z
N MET A 1 -6.93 -3.14 -22.52
CA MET A 1 -8.16 -3.02 -21.70
C MET A 1 -8.40 -1.56 -21.40
N PRO A 2 -9.60 -1.01 -21.65
CA PRO A 2 -9.93 0.38 -21.31
C PRO A 2 -10.18 0.52 -19.80
N GLY A 3 -9.49 1.47 -19.16
CA GLY A 3 -9.96 2.24 -17.99
C GLY A 3 -10.27 1.52 -16.67
N THR A 4 -10.00 0.23 -16.51
CA THR A 4 -10.32 -0.50 -15.26
C THR A 4 -9.26 -0.22 -14.20
N ILE A 5 -9.66 0.46 -13.12
CA ILE A 5 -8.82 0.70 -11.93
C ILE A 5 -8.55 -0.67 -11.28
N HIS A 6 -7.27 -1.05 -11.15
CA HIS A 6 -6.85 -2.29 -10.48
C HIS A 6 -7.49 -2.37 -9.07
N PRO A 7 -7.98 -3.53 -8.58
CA PRO A 7 -8.68 -3.63 -7.29
C PRO A 7 -7.90 -3.03 -6.11
N THR A 8 -6.58 -3.23 -6.08
CA THR A 8 -5.70 -2.60 -5.08
C THR A 8 -5.78 -1.06 -5.12
N LEU A 9 -6.00 -0.43 -6.26
CA LEU A 9 -6.21 1.02 -6.39
C LEU A 9 -7.60 1.49 -5.93
N ARG A 10 -8.55 0.59 -5.66
CA ARG A 10 -9.89 0.99 -5.25
C ARG A 10 -9.84 1.60 -3.86
N ILE A 11 -10.11 2.90 -3.82
CA ILE A 11 -10.54 3.63 -2.63
C ILE A 11 -11.99 4.01 -2.93
N LYS A 12 -12.89 4.00 -1.92
CA LYS A 12 -14.34 4.25 -2.08
C LYS A 12 -14.70 5.54 -2.86
N HIS A 13 -13.73 6.42 -3.18
CA HIS A 13 -13.95 7.73 -3.80
C HIS A 13 -12.96 8.13 -4.94
N GLN A 14 -12.28 7.21 -5.63
CA GLN A 14 -11.37 7.59 -6.75
C GLN A 14 -11.99 7.47 -8.14
N SER A 15 -11.76 8.49 -9.00
CA SER A 15 -12.24 8.50 -10.39
C SER A 15 -11.24 7.84 -11.36
N PRO A 16 -11.69 7.30 -12.52
CA PRO A 16 -10.80 6.72 -13.55
C PRO A 16 -9.83 7.70 -14.24
N ARG A 17 -9.98 9.02 -14.05
CA ARG A 17 -9.00 10.00 -14.54
C ARG A 17 -7.84 10.20 -13.55
N ASP A 18 -8.05 9.93 -12.26
CA ASP A 18 -7.02 10.02 -11.23
C ASP A 18 -5.99 8.89 -11.34
N SER A 19 -6.36 7.76 -11.99
CA SER A 19 -5.46 6.63 -12.24
C SER A 19 -4.28 6.93 -13.18
N ASN A 20 -4.32 8.03 -13.95
CA ASN A 20 -3.16 8.46 -14.75
C ASN A 20 -2.15 9.32 -13.94
N ARG A 21 -2.56 9.82 -12.77
CA ARG A 21 -1.71 10.62 -11.84
C ARG A 21 -1.25 9.81 -10.63
N VAL A 22 -1.21 8.50 -10.77
CA VAL A 22 -0.99 7.58 -9.65
C VAL A 22 0.41 7.78 -9.03
N PRO A 23 0.49 8.07 -7.72
CA PRO A 23 1.75 8.16 -6.99
C PRO A 23 2.63 6.92 -7.17
N THR A 24 3.96 7.09 -7.20
CA THR A 24 4.93 5.99 -7.31
C THR A 24 4.72 4.90 -6.26
N LYS A 25 4.36 5.29 -5.03
CA LYS A 25 4.04 4.35 -3.94
C LYS A 25 2.91 3.39 -4.33
N ILE A 26 1.84 3.93 -4.91
CA ILE A 26 0.74 3.11 -5.40
C ILE A 26 1.20 2.16 -6.50
N LYS A 27 1.98 2.65 -7.48
CA LYS A 27 2.46 1.81 -8.58
C LYS A 27 3.34 0.64 -8.11
N LEU A 28 4.08 0.83 -7.02
CA LEU A 28 4.83 -0.23 -6.36
C LEU A 28 3.89 -1.23 -5.67
N LEU A 29 2.87 -0.76 -4.95
CA LEU A 29 1.89 -1.62 -4.28
C LEU A 29 1.01 -2.40 -5.27
N THR A 30 0.60 -1.82 -6.38
CA THR A 30 -0.16 -2.54 -7.42
C THR A 30 0.71 -3.44 -8.29
N GLY A 31 2.02 -3.28 -8.22
CA GLY A 31 2.93 -4.12 -8.98
C GLY A 31 3.11 -3.73 -10.44
N THR A 32 2.59 -2.57 -10.87
CA THR A 32 2.60 -2.07 -12.26
C THR A 32 3.95 -2.09 -12.99
N TYR A 33 5.07 -2.23 -12.27
CA TYR A 33 6.41 -2.27 -12.86
C TYR A 33 7.03 -3.68 -12.98
N ILE A 34 6.73 -4.62 -12.09
CA ILE A 34 7.41 -5.94 -12.05
C ILE A 34 6.44 -7.08 -11.71
N LEU A 35 5.58 -6.88 -10.71
CA LEU A 35 4.66 -7.93 -10.25
C LEU A 35 3.49 -8.14 -11.21
N GLN A 36 3.02 -7.12 -11.94
CA GLN A 36 1.86 -7.26 -12.81
C GLN A 36 2.15 -8.19 -14.03
N PRO A 37 3.28 -8.07 -14.75
CA PRO A 37 3.66 -9.06 -15.76
C PRO A 37 3.92 -10.47 -15.19
N LEU A 38 4.46 -10.57 -13.97
CA LEU A 38 4.72 -11.86 -13.31
C LEU A 38 3.42 -12.52 -12.85
N ARG A 39 2.47 -11.76 -12.27
CA ARG A 39 1.15 -12.23 -11.88
C ARG A 39 0.35 -12.66 -13.10
N TYR A 40 0.33 -11.86 -14.17
CA TYR A 40 -0.36 -12.25 -15.41
C TYR A 40 0.16 -13.58 -16.00
N LYS A 41 1.48 -13.83 -15.93
CA LYS A 41 2.07 -15.11 -16.37
C LYS A 41 1.69 -16.29 -15.46
N ILE A 42 1.50 -16.08 -14.17
CA ILE A 42 1.20 -17.12 -13.18
C ILE A 42 -0.30 -17.45 -13.12
N TYR A 43 -1.14 -16.42 -13.23
CA TYR A 43 -2.58 -16.48 -13.01
C TYR A 43 -3.35 -16.32 -14.34
N LYS A 44 -2.88 -16.97 -15.42
CA LYS A 44 -3.46 -17.01 -16.79
C LYS A 44 -4.99 -17.26 -16.87
N GLU A 45 -5.64 -17.50 -15.74
CA GLU A 45 -7.05 -17.83 -15.55
C GLU A 45 -7.67 -16.90 -14.47
N GLY A 46 -7.98 -15.66 -14.85
CA GLY A 46 -9.15 -14.91 -14.34
C GLY A 46 -9.24 -14.46 -12.87
N ASN A 47 -8.36 -14.85 -11.95
CA ASN A 47 -8.47 -14.49 -10.51
C ASN A 47 -7.33 -13.55 -10.05
N GLU A 48 -7.35 -12.31 -10.56
CA GLU A 48 -6.33 -11.29 -10.25
C GLU A 48 -6.56 -10.55 -8.91
N ASP A 49 -7.70 -10.77 -8.26
CA ASP A 49 -8.16 -9.88 -7.20
C ASP A 49 -7.75 -10.32 -5.80
N HIS A 50 -7.15 -11.50 -5.59
CA HIS A 50 -6.86 -11.99 -4.24
C HIS A 50 -5.50 -11.55 -3.68
N CYS A 51 -5.39 -11.50 -2.35
CA CYS A 51 -4.13 -11.24 -1.64
C CYS A 51 -3.27 -12.51 -1.63
N ILE A 52 -2.04 -12.42 -2.13
CA ILE A 52 -1.17 -13.60 -2.27
C ILE A 52 -0.65 -14.16 -0.93
N ALA A 53 -0.84 -13.42 0.16
CA ALA A 53 -0.30 -13.76 1.47
C ALA A 53 -1.34 -14.34 2.43
N CYS A 54 -2.63 -14.03 2.22
CA CYS A 54 -3.72 -14.50 3.08
C CYS A 54 -4.96 -14.99 2.32
N ASP A 55 -4.88 -15.06 0.98
CA ASP A 55 -5.94 -15.50 0.08
C ASP A 55 -7.27 -14.73 0.20
N CYS A 56 -7.24 -13.52 0.79
CA CYS A 56 -8.39 -12.62 0.79
C CYS A 56 -8.86 -12.37 -0.64
N LYS A 57 -10.16 -12.52 -0.91
CA LYS A 57 -10.73 -12.51 -2.27
C LYS A 57 -10.53 -11.19 -3.03
N GLU A 58 -10.47 -10.06 -2.33
CA GLU A 58 -10.23 -8.74 -2.91
C GLU A 58 -9.12 -8.00 -2.13
N GLU A 59 -7.95 -7.86 -2.74
CA GLU A 59 -6.80 -7.14 -2.21
C GLU A 59 -6.92 -5.65 -2.57
N THR A 60 -7.51 -4.88 -1.67
CA THR A 60 -7.56 -3.40 -1.73
C THR A 60 -6.32 -2.76 -1.09
N LEU A 61 -6.12 -1.45 -1.27
CA LEU A 61 -5.10 -0.68 -0.54
C LEU A 61 -5.31 -0.75 0.97
N GLU A 62 -6.55 -0.66 1.43
CA GLU A 62 -6.91 -0.79 2.86
C GLU A 62 -6.56 -2.18 3.38
N HIS A 63 -6.87 -3.23 2.61
CA HIS A 63 -6.46 -4.58 2.96
C HIS A 63 -4.93 -4.67 3.09
N LEU A 64 -4.21 -4.19 2.09
CA LEU A 64 -2.76 -4.33 2.04
C LEU A 64 -2.03 -3.51 3.11
N LEU A 65 -2.46 -2.27 3.34
CA LEU A 65 -1.78 -1.32 4.21
C LEU A 65 -2.28 -1.34 5.66
N ILE A 66 -3.45 -1.90 5.94
CA ILE A 66 -4.08 -1.84 7.26
C ILE A 66 -4.55 -3.22 7.75
N GLN A 67 -5.29 -4.00 6.94
CA GLN A 67 -6.04 -5.14 7.48
C GLN A 67 -5.31 -6.50 7.38
N CYS A 68 -4.51 -6.73 6.34
CA CYS A 68 -3.91 -8.04 6.05
C CYS A 68 -2.84 -8.47 7.08
N GLU A 69 -3.21 -9.36 8.00
CA GLU A 69 -2.37 -9.76 9.15
C GLU A 69 -1.01 -10.33 8.75
N ALA A 70 -0.92 -10.95 7.56
CA ALA A 70 0.33 -11.47 7.03
C ALA A 70 1.43 -10.38 6.90
N TRP A 71 1.06 -9.10 6.86
CA TRP A 71 1.99 -7.97 6.78
C TRP A 71 2.23 -7.25 8.10
N ASN A 72 1.58 -7.63 9.21
CA ASN A 72 1.70 -6.94 10.51
C ASN A 72 3.16 -6.77 10.95
N TYR A 73 3.96 -7.83 10.80
CA TYR A 73 5.38 -7.79 11.17
C TYR A 73 6.21 -6.73 10.41
N LEU A 74 5.77 -6.32 9.21
CA LEU A 74 6.37 -5.22 8.45
C LEU A 74 5.72 -3.87 8.75
N ARG A 75 4.40 -3.87 8.97
CA ARG A 75 3.58 -2.66 9.14
C ARG A 75 3.74 -2.05 10.52
N ASP A 76 3.57 -2.84 11.57
CA ASP A 76 3.38 -2.34 12.94
C ASP A 76 4.54 -1.45 13.41
N PRO A 77 5.83 -1.82 13.19
CA PRO A 77 6.93 -0.94 13.59
C PRO A 77 6.92 0.41 12.87
N ILE A 78 6.53 0.41 11.58
CA ILE A 78 6.48 1.63 10.78
C ILE A 78 5.26 2.47 11.14
N LEU A 79 4.09 1.86 11.28
CA LEU A 79 2.86 2.56 11.68
C LEU A 79 3.02 3.17 13.08
N GLN A 80 3.64 2.46 14.02
CA GLN A 80 3.94 3.01 15.34
C GLN A 80 4.91 4.20 15.25
N THR A 81 5.93 4.12 14.39
CA THR A 81 6.85 5.24 14.16
C THR A 81 6.13 6.46 13.59
N ILE A 82 5.28 6.27 12.59
CA ILE A 82 4.48 7.35 11.98
C ILE A 82 3.51 7.96 12.99
N LYS A 83 2.82 7.11 13.78
CA LYS A 83 1.93 7.53 14.86
C LYS A 83 2.67 8.41 15.86
N ASN A 84 3.83 7.98 16.36
CA ASN A 84 4.64 8.75 17.30
C ASN A 84 5.12 10.08 16.70
N LEU A 85 5.48 10.10 15.41
CA LEU A 85 5.87 11.33 14.72
C LEU A 85 4.70 12.33 14.66
N LEU A 86 3.50 11.85 14.31
CA LEU A 86 2.30 12.68 14.20
C LEU A 86 1.80 13.20 15.56
N THR A 87 1.80 12.36 16.59
CA THR A 87 1.30 12.75 17.92
C THR A 87 2.28 13.64 18.66
N ALA A 88 3.59 13.35 18.61
CA ALA A 88 4.58 14.12 19.35
C ALA A 88 4.99 15.44 18.68
N ASN A 89 4.88 15.53 17.34
CA ASN A 89 5.40 16.69 16.59
C ASN A 89 4.37 17.34 15.66
N GLY A 90 3.28 16.64 15.32
CA GLY A 90 2.28 17.09 14.35
C GLY A 90 0.99 17.63 14.95
N ASP A 91 0.87 17.61 16.29
CA ASP A 91 -0.35 18.01 17.03
C ASP A 91 -1.59 17.22 16.58
N VAL A 92 -1.39 15.97 16.15
CA VAL A 92 -2.46 15.05 15.77
C VAL A 92 -2.86 14.25 16.99
N ARG A 93 -4.14 14.25 17.36
CA ARG A 93 -4.62 13.41 18.46
C ARG A 93 -4.73 11.98 17.98
N GLU A 94 -4.49 11.04 18.88
CA GLU A 94 -4.54 9.61 18.55
C GLU A 94 -5.92 9.18 18.01
N GLU A 95 -6.98 9.78 18.54
CA GLU A 95 -8.37 9.56 18.12
C GLU A 95 -8.61 9.92 16.64
N ASP A 96 -7.84 10.86 16.10
CA ASP A 96 -7.99 11.32 14.72
C ASP A 96 -7.29 10.37 13.72
N LEU A 97 -6.47 9.42 14.19
CA LEU A 97 -5.72 8.46 13.36
C LEU A 97 -6.58 7.26 12.91
N THR A 98 -7.65 7.56 12.16
CA THR A 98 -8.50 6.53 11.56
C THR A 98 -7.76 5.71 10.49
N CYS A 99 -8.34 4.58 10.08
CA CYS A 99 -7.81 3.78 8.96
C CYS A 99 -7.68 4.62 7.68
N GLU A 100 -8.68 5.45 7.39
CA GLU A 100 -8.67 6.33 6.22
C GLU A 100 -7.53 7.36 6.33
N MET A 101 -7.37 7.99 7.48
CA MET A 101 -6.30 8.97 7.69
C MET A 101 -4.92 8.32 7.60
N THR A 102 -4.75 7.10 8.11
CA THR A 102 -3.51 6.34 7.98
C THR A 102 -3.19 6.04 6.53
N ILE A 103 -4.17 5.62 5.73
CA ILE A 103 -3.99 5.44 4.28
C ILE A 103 -3.60 6.78 3.63
N GLN A 104 -4.27 7.87 3.96
CA GLN A 104 -3.92 9.19 3.42
C GLN A 104 -2.48 9.58 3.77
N VAL A 105 -2.03 9.39 5.01
CA VAL A 105 -0.64 9.64 5.44
C VAL A 105 0.35 8.79 4.65
N LEU A 106 0.08 7.49 4.54
CA LEU A 106 0.95 6.54 3.83
C LEU A 106 1.03 6.84 2.34
N MET A 107 -0.06 7.34 1.74
CA MET A 107 -0.12 7.57 0.31
C MET A 107 0.32 8.98 -0.09
N ASP A 108 -0.13 10.00 0.65
CA ASP A 108 0.11 11.41 0.38
C ASP A 108 -0.15 12.27 1.64
N ILE A 109 0.91 12.50 2.43
CA ILE A 109 0.84 13.32 3.64
C ILE A 109 0.45 14.78 3.39
N THR A 110 0.60 15.30 2.16
CA THR A 110 0.23 16.70 1.85
C THR A 110 -1.26 16.96 2.06
N LYS A 111 -2.09 15.90 2.00
CA LYS A 111 -3.54 15.99 2.22
C LYS A 111 -3.90 16.37 3.65
N ILE A 112 -3.14 15.87 4.63
CA ILE A 112 -3.41 16.14 6.04
C ILE A 112 -2.65 17.37 6.56
N GLN A 113 -1.63 17.83 5.84
CA GLN A 113 -0.88 19.05 6.17
C GLN A 113 -1.77 20.30 6.25
N LYS A 114 -2.87 20.34 5.49
CA LYS A 114 -3.80 21.48 5.55
C LYS A 114 -4.69 21.46 6.80
N ILE A 115 -4.83 20.29 7.42
CA ILE A 115 -5.68 20.06 8.59
C ILE A 115 -4.86 20.23 9.87
N TYR A 116 -3.60 19.79 9.85
CA TYR A 116 -2.70 19.78 11.00
C TYR A 116 -1.45 20.62 10.74
N ARG A 117 -0.81 21.14 11.79
CA ARG A 117 0.41 21.95 11.68
C ARG A 117 1.66 21.10 11.45
N ILE A 118 1.67 20.35 10.35
CA ILE A 118 2.78 19.45 9.99
C ILE A 118 3.86 20.25 9.25
N THR A 119 5.06 20.30 9.84
CA THR A 119 6.22 20.97 9.26
C THR A 119 6.79 20.17 8.07
N SER A 120 7.53 20.84 7.18
CA SER A 120 8.17 20.18 6.03
C SER A 120 9.19 19.10 6.44
N ASP A 121 9.92 19.30 7.54
CA ASP A 121 10.82 18.29 8.11
C ASP A 121 10.05 17.05 8.58
N LEU A 122 8.95 17.26 9.31
CA LEU A 122 8.08 16.16 9.77
C LEU A 122 7.46 15.40 8.59
N MET A 123 7.00 16.13 7.55
CA MET A 123 6.51 15.50 6.32
C MET A 123 7.57 14.62 5.67
N SER A 124 8.82 15.09 5.60
CA SER A 124 9.92 14.33 5.00
C SER A 124 10.22 13.05 5.78
N LYS A 125 10.20 13.11 7.11
CA LYS A 125 10.37 11.93 7.99
C LYS A 125 9.25 10.92 7.81
N ILE A 126 7.99 11.37 7.73
CA ILE A 126 6.85 10.47 7.54
C ILE A 126 6.85 9.89 6.12
N GLU A 127 7.12 10.70 5.09
CA GLU A 127 7.21 10.24 3.70
C GLU A 127 8.30 9.17 3.54
N PHE A 128 9.45 9.33 4.22
CA PHE A 128 10.48 8.31 4.27
C PHE A 128 9.95 6.98 4.83
N GLN A 129 9.25 7.01 5.97
CA GLN A 129 8.67 5.80 6.57
C GLN A 129 7.59 5.17 5.67
N ALA A 130 6.73 5.99 5.07
CA ALA A 130 5.70 5.52 4.15
C ALA A 130 6.29 4.81 2.91
N ARG A 131 7.33 5.40 2.30
CA ARG A 131 8.06 4.77 1.18
C ARG A 131 8.73 3.47 1.60
N ARG A 132 9.35 3.46 2.78
CA ARG A 132 9.97 2.26 3.33
C ARG A 132 8.94 1.13 3.49
N LEU A 133 7.76 1.42 4.03
CA LEU A 133 6.70 0.41 4.16
C LEU A 133 6.28 -0.16 2.81
N VAL A 134 6.00 0.73 1.84
CA VAL A 134 5.62 0.32 0.49
C VAL A 134 6.68 -0.58 -0.14
N PHE A 135 7.96 -0.24 0.01
CA PHE A 135 9.06 -1.04 -0.51
C PHE A 135 9.14 -2.41 0.17
N LEU A 136 9.01 -2.48 1.49
CA LEU A 136 9.04 -3.74 2.24
C LEU A 136 7.91 -4.67 1.82
N ILE A 137 6.67 -4.17 1.75
CA ILE A 137 5.51 -4.93 1.29
C ILE A 137 5.70 -5.39 -0.17
N HIS A 138 6.17 -4.50 -1.04
CA HIS A 138 6.44 -4.83 -2.44
C HIS A 138 7.46 -5.97 -2.57
N ASN A 139 8.58 -5.88 -1.86
CA ASN A 139 9.62 -6.89 -1.90
C ASN A 139 9.14 -8.22 -1.32
N ALA A 140 8.43 -8.20 -0.19
CA ALA A 140 7.88 -9.41 0.42
C ALA A 140 6.89 -10.11 -0.54
N ARG A 141 6.02 -9.34 -1.21
CA ARG A 141 5.13 -9.86 -2.26
C ARG A 141 5.91 -10.46 -3.43
N TYR A 142 6.97 -9.79 -3.88
CA TYR A 142 7.84 -10.32 -4.93
C TYR A 142 8.44 -11.68 -4.55
N GLN A 143 8.93 -11.83 -3.32
CA GLN A 143 9.49 -13.09 -2.86
C GLN A 143 8.46 -14.23 -2.81
N LEU A 144 7.22 -13.95 -2.39
CA LEU A 144 6.13 -14.94 -2.41
C LEU A 144 5.81 -15.39 -3.85
N VAL A 145 5.70 -14.44 -4.79
CA VAL A 145 5.46 -14.74 -6.21
C VAL A 145 6.58 -15.61 -6.79
N MET A 146 7.84 -15.31 -6.47
CA MET A 146 8.99 -16.10 -6.94
C MET A 146 9.02 -17.51 -6.36
N LYS A 147 8.67 -17.69 -5.08
CA LYS A 147 8.57 -19.01 -4.44
C LYS A 147 7.49 -19.87 -5.09
N ASP A 148 6.34 -19.30 -5.41
CA ASP A 148 5.27 -20.03 -6.10
C ASP A 148 5.67 -20.42 -7.53
N GLN A 149 6.42 -19.57 -8.24
CA GLN A 149 6.96 -19.93 -9.55
C GLN A 149 7.96 -21.09 -9.48
N ALA A 150 8.81 -21.14 -8.46
CA ALA A 150 9.73 -22.26 -8.28
C ALA A 150 8.97 -23.58 -8.04
N LYS A 151 8.00 -23.58 -7.11
CA LYS A 151 7.17 -24.75 -6.83
C LYS A 151 6.43 -25.31 -8.06
N LYS A 152 5.94 -24.44 -8.94
CA LYS A 152 5.25 -24.85 -10.18
C LYS A 152 6.18 -25.41 -11.27
N LYS A 153 7.50 -25.18 -11.18
CA LYS A 153 8.48 -25.77 -12.12
C LYS A 153 8.94 -27.15 -11.68
N ASP A 154 8.84 -27.44 -10.39
CA ASP A 154 9.27 -28.70 -9.78
C ASP A 154 8.11 -29.74 -9.68
N ALA A 155 6.89 -29.35 -10.08
CA ALA A 155 5.68 -30.19 -10.12
C ALA A 155 5.30 -30.53 -11.56
#